data_AF-A0A7R9KFH6-F1
#
_entry.id   AF-A0A7R9KFH6-F1
#
_cell.length_a   1.000
_cell.length_b   1.000
_cell.length_c   1.000
_cell.angle_alpha   90.00
_cell.angle_beta   90.00
_cell.angle_gamma   90.00
#
_symmetry.space_group_name_H-M   'P 1'
#
loop_
_entity.id
_entity.type
_entity.pdbx_description
1 polymer ?
#
loop_
_entity_poly.entity_id
_entity_poly.type
_entity_poly.pdbx_seq_one_letter_code
_entity_poly.pdbx_strand_id
1 'polypeptide(L)'
;MNIYSLEELQTFRQQFEGLDSEDLKRDFFLKKMAEMNTKLESERIALLTTNNSMNGQTNNVSSKKHWSYDDIQLLIKAIKLFPAGTQDRWAVIAKWVNDKSTSGVTRNHRDVIGKAKDLQNSDQSQTLREEANKNAFKTLEKNQPKGTQPSDESDPSQRFDAPRTFVDLNANPWNNEEQQLLEQAMKTYPSSLGTERWDLISKCIPNRSRTDCIERYKYLVKLVKSKNEAKTVVHKNKK
;
A
#
# COMPACT_ATOMS: atom_id res chain seq x y z
N MET A 1 10.54 -16.38 -19.26
CA MET A 1 10.99 -17.78 -19.23
C MET A 1 9.74 -18.65 -19.14
N ASN A 2 9.56 -19.57 -20.09
CA ASN A 2 8.57 -20.62 -19.94
C ASN A 2 9.18 -21.69 -19.02
N ILE A 3 8.57 -21.88 -17.86
CA ILE A 3 9.06 -22.77 -16.79
C ILE A 3 8.89 -24.26 -17.17
N TYR A 4 7.94 -24.52 -18.07
CA TYR A 4 7.71 -25.82 -18.67
C TYR A 4 7.69 -25.75 -20.19
N SER A 5 8.28 -26.75 -20.82
CA SER A 5 8.13 -27.02 -22.24
C SER A 5 6.74 -27.58 -22.55
N LEU A 6 6.35 -27.52 -23.82
CA LEU A 6 5.12 -28.15 -24.29
C LEU A 6 5.09 -29.65 -23.97
N GLU A 7 6.23 -30.32 -24.08
CA GLU A 7 6.40 -31.75 -23.80
C GLU A 7 6.16 -32.05 -22.32
N GLU A 8 6.72 -31.25 -21.41
CA GLU A 8 6.53 -31.42 -19.96
C GLU A 8 5.06 -31.20 -19.55
N LEU A 9 4.35 -30.26 -20.18
CA LEU A 9 2.92 -30.04 -19.95
C LEU A 9 2.06 -31.18 -20.50
N GLN A 10 2.43 -31.75 -21.64
CA GLN A 10 1.77 -32.93 -22.21
C GLN A 10 1.99 -34.16 -21.31
N THR A 11 3.20 -34.37 -20.81
CA THR A 11 3.49 -35.44 -19.84
C THR A 11 2.71 -35.25 -18.54
N PHE A 12 2.66 -34.02 -18.01
CA PHE A 12 1.88 -33.72 -16.81
C PHE A 12 0.41 -34.07 -16.99
N ARG A 13 -0.19 -33.65 -18.10
CA ARG A 13 -1.59 -33.97 -18.44
C ARG A 13 -1.80 -35.47 -18.51
N GLN A 14 -0.94 -36.20 -19.22
CA GLN A 14 -1.08 -37.64 -19.40
C GLN A 14 -0.98 -38.40 -18.07
N GLN A 15 -0.07 -37.97 -17.19
CA GLN A 15 0.06 -38.54 -15.83
C GLN A 15 -1.13 -38.16 -14.94
N PHE A 16 -1.63 -36.93 -15.05
CA PHE A 16 -2.79 -36.45 -14.29
C PHE A 16 -4.09 -37.16 -14.70
N GLU A 17 -4.29 -37.39 -16.00
CA GLU A 17 -5.44 -38.08 -16.56
C GLU A 17 -5.39 -39.60 -16.30
N GLY A 18 -4.20 -40.18 -16.11
CA GLY A 18 -4.00 -41.59 -15.77
C GLY A 18 -4.20 -41.95 -14.30
N LEU A 19 -4.60 -41.00 -13.44
CA LEU A 19 -4.88 -41.25 -12.03
C LEU A 19 -6.39 -41.47 -11.83
N ASP A 20 -6.73 -42.57 -11.15
CA ASP A 20 -8.13 -43.00 -11.01
C ASP A 20 -8.90 -42.33 -9.85
N SER A 21 -8.18 -41.72 -8.90
CA SER A 21 -8.77 -41.08 -7.71
C SER A 21 -8.52 -39.57 -7.69
N GLU A 22 -9.54 -38.81 -7.31
CA GLU A 22 -9.45 -37.36 -7.11
C GLU A 22 -8.47 -36.98 -6.01
N ASP A 23 -8.32 -37.79 -4.97
CA ASP A 23 -7.34 -37.54 -3.91
C ASP A 23 -5.91 -37.68 -4.45
N LEU A 24 -5.66 -38.69 -5.29
CA LEU A 24 -4.36 -38.88 -5.94
C LEU A 24 -4.05 -37.76 -6.94
N LYS A 25 -5.05 -37.32 -7.71
CA LYS A 25 -4.90 -36.17 -8.61
C LYS A 25 -4.57 -34.89 -7.85
N ARG A 26 -5.25 -34.64 -6.74
CA ARG A 26 -5.00 -33.49 -5.87
C ARG A 26 -3.58 -33.52 -5.32
N ASP A 27 -3.15 -34.64 -4.74
CA ASP A 27 -1.79 -34.79 -4.19
C ASP A 27 -0.72 -34.66 -5.27
N PHE A 28 -0.94 -35.28 -6.43
CA PHE A 28 -0.05 -35.17 -7.58
C PHE A 28 0.07 -33.72 -8.07
N PHE A 29 -1.03 -33.00 -8.18
CA PHE A 29 -1.04 -31.58 -8.56
C PHE A 29 -0.30 -30.70 -7.54
N LEU A 30 -0.59 -30.88 -6.24
CA LEU A 30 0.06 -30.11 -5.17
C LEU A 30 1.57 -30.37 -5.13
N LYS A 31 1.98 -31.63 -5.29
CA LYS A 31 3.39 -32.00 -5.43
C LYS A 31 4.02 -31.30 -6.63
N LYS A 32 3.36 -31.33 -7.79
CA LYS A 32 3.93 -30.72 -9.00
C LYS A 32 4.01 -29.19 -8.95
N MET A 33 3.05 -28.56 -8.28
CA MET A 33 3.08 -27.13 -7.97
C MET A 33 4.21 -26.76 -7.01
N ALA A 34 4.47 -27.59 -5.99
CA ALA A 34 5.58 -27.38 -5.06
C ALA A 34 6.94 -27.52 -5.77
N GLU A 35 7.10 -28.53 -6.63
CA GLU A 35 8.28 -28.69 -7.49
C GLU A 35 8.48 -27.48 -8.40
N MET A 36 7.41 -26.98 -9.03
CA MET A 36 7.47 -25.78 -9.86
C MET A 36 7.96 -24.56 -9.08
N ASN A 37 7.38 -24.32 -7.89
CA ASN A 37 7.81 -23.21 -7.03
C ASN A 37 9.29 -23.35 -6.61
N THR A 38 9.75 -24.58 -6.38
CA THR A 38 11.15 -24.87 -6.03
C THR A 38 12.09 -24.62 -7.20
N LYS A 39 11.73 -25.09 -8.42
CA LYS A 39 12.50 -24.86 -9.65
C LYS A 39 12.63 -23.37 -9.95
N LEU A 40 11.53 -22.63 -9.83
CA LEU A 40 11.49 -21.19 -10.06
C LEU A 40 12.37 -20.42 -9.06
N GLU A 41 12.43 -20.87 -7.80
CA GLU A 41 13.33 -20.31 -6.80
C GLU A 41 14.80 -20.64 -7.10
N SER A 42 15.09 -21.87 -7.53
CA SER A 42 16.46 -22.28 -7.88
C SER A 42 17.02 -21.54 -9.11
N GLU A 43 16.22 -21.36 -10.17
CA GLU A 43 16.60 -20.59 -11.36
C GLU A 43 16.83 -19.11 -11.00
N ARG A 44 15.99 -18.56 -10.12
CA ARG A 44 16.13 -17.20 -9.60
C ARG A 44 17.44 -17.05 -8.81
N ILE A 45 17.77 -18.00 -7.94
CA ILE A 45 19.04 -17.99 -7.19
C ILE A 45 20.21 -18.09 -8.15
N ALA A 46 20.18 -19.00 -9.12
CA ALA A 46 21.25 -19.19 -10.11
C ALA A 46 21.54 -17.93 -10.95
N LEU A 47 20.50 -17.19 -11.35
CA LEU A 47 20.64 -15.90 -12.04
C LEU A 47 21.26 -14.82 -11.14
N LEU A 48 20.98 -14.86 -9.83
CA LEU A 48 21.57 -13.94 -8.87
C LEU A 48 23.05 -14.28 -8.59
N THR A 49 23.42 -15.56 -8.52
CA THR A 49 24.83 -15.97 -8.38
C THR A 49 25.66 -15.68 -9.63
N THR A 50 25.08 -15.83 -10.83
CA THR A 50 25.79 -15.57 -12.09
C THR A 50 26.16 -14.09 -12.26
N ASN A 51 25.32 -13.16 -11.80
CA ASN A 51 25.59 -11.73 -11.86
C ASN A 51 26.53 -11.19 -10.77
N ASN A 52 26.93 -12.01 -9.79
CA ASN A 52 27.67 -11.54 -8.60
C ASN A 52 29.19 -11.77 -8.67
N SER A 53 29.74 -12.15 -9.83
CA SER A 53 31.19 -12.33 -10.00
C SER A 53 31.97 -11.02 -10.22
N MET A 54 31.32 -9.86 -10.19
CA MET A 54 32.00 -8.54 -10.20
C MET A 54 31.34 -7.53 -9.26
N ASN A 55 31.45 -7.74 -7.94
CA ASN A 55 31.86 -6.73 -6.96
C ASN A 55 31.54 -7.20 -5.55
N GLY A 56 32.60 -7.45 -4.77
CA GLY A 56 32.51 -7.58 -3.33
C GLY A 56 32.16 -6.22 -2.69
N GLN A 57 30.88 -5.96 -2.48
CA GLN A 57 30.41 -4.96 -1.54
C GLN A 57 29.16 -5.46 -0.81
N THR A 58 29.35 -5.73 0.48
CA THR A 58 28.30 -5.98 1.46
C THR A 58 27.44 -4.73 1.62
N ASN A 59 26.43 -4.57 0.77
CA ASN A 59 25.41 -3.53 0.94
C ASN A 59 24.04 -4.04 0.46
N ASN A 60 23.18 -4.29 1.44
CA ASN A 60 21.73 -4.10 1.35
C ASN A 60 21.02 -4.71 0.12
N VAL A 61 21.01 -6.05 0.03
CA VAL A 61 20.12 -6.81 -0.88
C VAL A 61 18.68 -6.73 -0.32
N SER A 62 18.05 -5.57 -0.47
CA SER A 62 16.64 -5.30 -0.14
C SER A 62 15.72 -5.51 -1.35
N SER A 63 16.11 -6.35 -2.30
CA SER A 63 15.38 -6.58 -3.54
C SER A 63 14.79 -8.00 -3.59
N LYS A 64 13.51 -8.06 -3.20
CA LYS A 64 12.53 -9.13 -3.47
C LYS A 64 12.75 -10.46 -2.75
N LYS A 65 12.56 -10.49 -1.42
CA LYS A 65 12.29 -11.73 -0.68
C LYS A 65 11.08 -12.45 -1.29
N HIS A 66 11.15 -13.78 -1.40
CA HIS A 66 10.05 -14.63 -1.85
C HIS A 66 8.81 -14.39 -0.96
N TRP A 67 7.64 -14.23 -1.57
CA TRP A 67 6.36 -14.09 -0.87
C TRP A 67 5.47 -15.24 -1.31
N SER A 68 5.25 -16.21 -0.42
CA SER A 68 4.32 -17.30 -0.69
C SER A 68 2.90 -16.74 -0.80
N TYR A 69 2.00 -17.51 -1.41
CA TYR A 69 0.59 -17.15 -1.50
C TYR A 69 -0.02 -16.90 -0.12
N ASP A 70 0.28 -17.77 0.86
CA ASP A 70 -0.20 -17.64 2.23
C ASP A 70 0.33 -16.36 2.90
N ASP A 71 1.60 -16.03 2.69
CA ASP A 71 2.19 -14.79 3.23
C ASP A 71 1.57 -13.53 2.63
N ILE A 72 1.18 -13.60 1.35
CA ILE A 72 0.45 -12.51 0.67
C ILE A 72 -0.94 -12.35 1.29
N GLN A 73 -1.66 -13.44 1.55
CA GLN A 73 -2.97 -13.40 2.19
C GLN A 73 -2.89 -12.86 3.63
N LEU A 74 -1.87 -13.28 4.39
CA LEU A 74 -1.57 -12.74 5.72
C LEU A 74 -1.31 -11.22 5.65
N LEU A 75 -0.51 -10.77 4.69
CA LEU A 75 -0.24 -9.35 4.49
C LEU A 75 -1.52 -8.56 4.18
N ILE A 76 -2.37 -9.04 3.26
CA ILE A 76 -3.65 -8.39 2.91
C ILE A 76 -4.55 -8.28 4.14
N LYS A 77 -4.65 -9.35 4.94
CA LYS A 77 -5.44 -9.36 6.18
C LYS A 77 -4.90 -8.37 7.20
N ALA A 78 -3.58 -8.33 7.40
CA ALA A 78 -2.95 -7.39 8.31
C ALA A 78 -3.16 -5.92 7.89
N ILE A 79 -3.08 -5.61 6.59
CA ILE A 79 -3.35 -4.26 6.06
C ILE A 79 -4.77 -3.79 6.39
N LYS A 80 -5.76 -4.69 6.35
CA LYS A 80 -7.14 -4.39 6.73
C LYS A 80 -7.32 -4.22 8.24
N LEU A 81 -6.67 -5.07 9.03
CA LEU A 81 -6.75 -5.06 10.50
C LEU A 81 -6.07 -3.84 11.12
N PHE A 82 -4.97 -3.38 10.50
CA PHE A 82 -4.22 -2.22 10.94
C PHE A 82 -4.38 -1.13 9.88
N PRO A 83 -5.38 -0.23 9.98
CA PRO A 83 -5.59 0.84 9.00
C PRO A 83 -4.48 1.90 9.04
N ALA A 84 -4.47 2.78 8.04
CA ALA A 84 -3.47 3.85 7.94
C ALA A 84 -3.64 4.87 9.09
N GLY A 85 -2.53 5.31 9.71
CA GLY A 85 -2.59 6.33 10.76
C GLY A 85 -1.29 6.53 11.55
N THR A 86 -0.47 5.49 11.71
CA THR A 86 0.79 5.57 12.48
C THR A 86 1.99 5.03 11.72
N GLN A 87 3.17 5.64 11.94
CA GLN A 87 4.42 5.25 11.29
C GLN A 87 4.86 3.82 11.68
N ASP A 88 4.48 3.38 12.88
CA ASP A 88 4.78 2.04 13.41
C ASP A 88 3.86 0.94 12.85
N ARG A 89 2.81 1.31 12.10
CA ARG A 89 1.90 0.35 11.45
C ARG A 89 2.65 -0.76 10.73
N TRP A 90 3.66 -0.40 9.94
CA TRP A 90 4.40 -1.37 9.14
C TRP A 90 5.27 -2.30 9.98
N ALA A 91 5.74 -1.86 11.14
CA ALA A 91 6.44 -2.71 12.09
C ALA A 91 5.48 -3.71 12.75
N VAL A 92 4.28 -3.26 13.12
CA VAL A 92 3.21 -4.12 13.66
C VAL A 92 2.76 -5.16 12.64
N ILE A 93 2.53 -4.75 11.39
CA ILE A 93 2.18 -5.67 10.30
C ILE A 93 3.30 -6.69 10.07
N ALA A 94 4.56 -6.26 10.05
CA ALA A 94 5.70 -7.17 9.88
C ALA A 94 5.77 -8.22 10.99
N LYS A 95 5.60 -7.80 12.25
CA LYS A 95 5.51 -8.71 13.39
C LYS A 95 4.36 -9.70 13.21
N TRP A 96 3.16 -9.20 12.91
CA TRP A 96 1.96 -10.04 12.75
C TRP A 96 2.10 -11.07 11.61
N VAL A 97 2.67 -10.67 10.47
CA VAL A 97 2.92 -11.57 9.33
C VAL A 97 3.96 -12.63 9.71
N ASN A 98 5.05 -12.25 10.38
CA ASN A 98 6.06 -13.22 10.83
C ASN A 98 5.52 -14.20 11.87
N ASP A 99 4.70 -13.73 12.81
CA ASP A 99 4.09 -14.56 13.86
C ASP A 99 3.12 -15.61 13.30
N LYS A 100 2.52 -15.33 12.14
CA LYS A 100 1.50 -16.18 11.50
C LYS A 100 2.01 -16.95 10.28
N SER A 101 3.18 -16.60 9.77
CA SER A 101 3.78 -17.24 8.61
C SER A 101 4.40 -18.58 8.98
N THR A 102 4.19 -19.58 8.12
CA THR A 102 4.86 -20.89 8.17
C THR A 102 6.10 -20.95 7.26
N SER A 103 6.41 -19.86 6.55
CA SER A 103 7.49 -19.83 5.54
C SER A 103 8.90 -19.88 6.14
N GLY A 104 9.05 -19.66 7.45
CA GLY A 104 10.36 -19.52 8.10
C GLY A 104 11.14 -18.25 7.69
N VAL A 105 10.58 -17.41 6.82
CA VAL A 105 11.22 -16.19 6.33
C VAL A 105 10.83 -15.00 7.20
N THR A 106 11.82 -14.39 7.84
CA THR A 106 11.61 -13.17 8.62
C THR A 106 11.54 -11.94 7.71
N ARG A 107 10.47 -11.16 7.84
CA ARG A 107 10.20 -9.95 7.05
C ARG A 107 10.21 -8.73 7.94
N ASN A 108 10.89 -7.68 7.52
CA ASN A 108 10.91 -6.41 8.25
C ASN A 108 9.86 -5.44 7.68
N HIS A 109 9.68 -4.29 8.33
CA HIS A 109 8.72 -3.28 7.90
C HIS A 109 8.96 -2.78 6.45
N ARG A 110 10.21 -2.78 5.97
CA ARG A 110 10.53 -2.37 4.59
C ARG A 110 10.08 -3.40 3.56
N ASP A 111 10.27 -4.68 3.87
CA ASP A 111 9.84 -5.80 3.02
C ASP A 111 8.30 -5.77 2.83
N VAL A 112 7.58 -5.53 3.94
CA VAL A 112 6.12 -5.43 3.99
C VAL A 112 5.62 -4.23 3.20
N ILE A 113 6.24 -3.04 3.37
CA ILE A 113 5.89 -1.84 2.62
C ILE A 113 6.09 -2.06 1.11
N GLY A 114 7.23 -2.65 0.73
CA GLY A 114 7.54 -2.95 -0.67
C GLY A 114 6.48 -3.85 -1.29
N LYS A 115 6.17 -4.96 -0.62
CA LYS A 115 5.15 -5.89 -1.12
C LYS A 115 3.75 -5.30 -1.14
N ALA A 116 3.37 -4.51 -0.14
CA ALA A 116 2.07 -3.84 -0.10
C ALA A 116 1.90 -2.87 -1.29
N LYS A 117 2.96 -2.15 -1.65
CA LYS A 117 2.98 -1.29 -2.85
C LYS A 117 2.88 -2.10 -4.14
N ASP A 118 3.61 -3.21 -4.24
CA ASP A 118 3.54 -4.10 -5.41
C ASP A 118 2.13 -4.67 -5.59
N LEU A 119 1.44 -5.04 -4.50
CA LEU A 119 0.07 -5.54 -4.54
C LEU A 119 -0.94 -4.45 -4.96
N GLN A 120 -0.69 -3.20 -4.60
CA GLN A 120 -1.52 -2.05 -5.01
C GLN A 120 -1.33 -1.70 -6.49
N ASN A 121 -0.16 -2.02 -7.06
CA ASN A 121 0.20 -1.75 -8.46
C ASN A 121 -0.02 -2.96 -9.38
N SER A 122 -0.54 -4.08 -8.87
CA SER A 122 -0.90 -5.24 -9.69
C SER A 122 -2.21 -4.98 -10.44
N ASP A 123 -2.28 -5.36 -11.72
CA ASP A 123 -3.35 -5.09 -12.70
C ASP A 123 -4.78 -5.46 -12.20
N GLN A 124 -4.85 -6.45 -11.30
CA GLN A 124 -6.07 -6.89 -10.63
C GLN A 124 -6.63 -5.87 -9.60
N SER A 125 -5.79 -4.99 -9.05
CA SER A 125 -6.19 -3.90 -8.14
C SER A 125 -6.64 -2.65 -8.90
N GLN A 126 -6.13 -2.42 -10.11
CA GLN A 126 -6.55 -1.30 -10.97
C GLN A 126 -7.95 -1.54 -11.51
N THR A 127 -8.19 -2.73 -12.07
CA THR A 127 -9.50 -3.14 -12.58
C THR A 127 -10.59 -3.11 -11.52
N LEU A 128 -10.35 -3.63 -10.31
CA LEU A 128 -11.32 -3.56 -9.21
C LEU A 128 -11.57 -2.13 -8.71
N ARG A 129 -10.57 -1.25 -8.77
CA ARG A 129 -10.70 0.16 -8.38
C ARG A 129 -11.44 0.98 -9.45
N GLU A 130 -11.21 0.67 -10.72
CA GLU A 130 -11.93 1.26 -11.85
C GLU A 130 -13.38 0.80 -11.90
N GLU A 131 -13.66 -0.49 -11.67
CA GLU A 131 -15.01 -1.05 -11.60
C GLU A 131 -15.81 -0.46 -10.41
N ALA A 132 -15.17 -0.30 -9.25
CA ALA A 132 -15.78 0.34 -8.08
C ALA A 132 -16.07 1.84 -8.32
N ASN A 133 -15.15 2.56 -8.97
CA ASN A 133 -15.37 3.96 -9.34
C ASN A 133 -16.45 4.13 -10.42
N LYS A 134 -16.52 3.21 -11.40
CA LYS A 134 -17.51 3.22 -12.48
C LYS A 134 -18.92 2.91 -11.97
N ASN A 135 -19.05 1.98 -11.01
CA ASN A 135 -20.32 1.67 -10.36
C ASN A 135 -20.77 2.77 -9.40
N ALA A 136 -19.84 3.49 -8.77
CA ALA A 136 -20.17 4.69 -8.00
C ALA A 136 -20.72 5.81 -8.91
N PHE A 137 -20.13 6.02 -10.09
CA PHE A 137 -20.60 7.02 -11.06
C PHE A 137 -22.00 6.69 -11.63
N LYS A 138 -22.25 5.42 -11.99
CA LYS A 138 -23.58 4.97 -12.47
C LYS A 138 -24.69 5.09 -11.42
N THR A 139 -24.36 5.00 -10.14
CA THR A 139 -25.33 5.15 -9.03
C THR A 139 -25.70 6.62 -8.80
N LEU A 140 -24.83 7.57 -9.16
CA LEU A 140 -25.08 9.01 -9.09
C LEU A 140 -25.96 9.52 -10.26
N GLU A 141 -25.79 8.99 -11.47
CA GLU A 141 -26.62 9.39 -12.63
C GLU A 141 -28.07 8.90 -12.54
N LYS A 142 -28.32 7.77 -11.86
CA LYS A 142 -29.67 7.20 -11.71
C LYS A 142 -30.55 7.93 -10.70
N ASN A 143 -29.98 8.85 -9.91
CA ASN A 143 -30.66 9.52 -8.80
C ASN A 143 -30.80 11.04 -8.98
N GLN A 144 -30.78 11.58 -10.21
CA GLN A 144 -31.27 12.95 -10.44
C GLN A 144 -32.82 12.97 -10.47
N PRO A 145 -33.50 13.65 -9.53
CA PRO A 145 -34.92 13.94 -9.66
C PRO A 145 -35.12 15.27 -10.39
N LYS A 146 -35.95 15.24 -11.45
CA LYS A 146 -36.56 16.43 -12.02
C LYS A 146 -37.57 17.01 -11.02
N GLY A 147 -37.36 18.27 -10.61
CA GLY A 147 -38.38 19.30 -10.38
C GLY A 147 -39.48 19.12 -9.29
N THR A 148 -39.66 20.20 -8.53
CA THR A 148 -40.93 20.71 -7.95
C THR A 148 -41.21 20.45 -6.45
N GLN A 149 -41.38 21.54 -5.70
CA GLN A 149 -41.90 21.71 -4.32
C GLN A 149 -43.45 21.79 -4.32
N PRO A 150 -44.19 21.92 -3.19
CA PRO A 150 -44.11 21.37 -1.81
C PRO A 150 -45.47 20.79 -1.30
N SER A 151 -45.48 19.93 -0.26
CA SER A 151 -46.48 19.89 0.85
C SER A 151 -46.50 18.57 1.63
N ASP A 152 -46.74 18.71 2.94
CA ASP A 152 -47.30 17.76 3.93
C ASP A 152 -46.49 16.55 4.44
N GLU A 153 -45.89 16.78 5.61
CA GLU A 153 -46.16 16.09 6.89
C GLU A 153 -46.47 14.58 6.85
N SER A 154 -45.47 13.79 7.27
CA SER A 154 -45.62 12.57 8.08
C SER A 154 -44.23 12.11 8.54
N ASP A 155 -43.96 12.27 9.84
CA ASP A 155 -42.78 11.74 10.54
C ASP A 155 -42.73 10.20 10.44
N PRO A 156 -41.55 9.59 10.26
CA PRO A 156 -41.15 8.64 11.29
C PRO A 156 -39.66 8.68 11.66
N SER A 157 -39.46 8.64 12.98
CA SER A 157 -38.28 8.17 13.71
C SER A 157 -37.07 9.10 13.69
N GLN A 158 -37.05 10.00 14.67
CA GLN A 158 -35.84 10.63 15.18
C GLN A 158 -34.82 9.57 15.62
N ARG A 159 -33.88 9.25 14.73
CA ARG A 159 -32.53 8.91 15.17
C ARG A 159 -31.77 10.22 15.23
N PHE A 160 -31.38 10.60 16.44
CA PHE A 160 -30.61 11.80 16.72
C PHE A 160 -29.29 11.74 15.94
N ASP A 161 -29.28 12.25 14.71
CA ASP A 161 -28.06 12.60 14.00
C ASP A 161 -27.47 13.77 14.77
N ALA A 162 -26.55 13.42 15.68
CA ALA A 162 -25.61 14.36 16.23
C ALA A 162 -25.03 15.16 15.05
N PRO A 163 -24.86 16.49 15.17
CA PRO A 163 -24.25 17.28 14.12
C PRO A 163 -22.94 16.60 13.76
N ARG A 164 -22.68 16.41 12.45
CA ARG A 164 -21.35 16.06 11.93
C ARG A 164 -20.37 17.15 12.35
N THR A 165 -20.01 17.11 13.62
CA THR A 165 -18.98 17.89 14.26
C THR A 165 -17.70 17.38 13.65
N PHE A 166 -17.12 18.18 12.76
CA PHE A 166 -15.71 18.61 12.74
C PHE A 166 -14.55 17.63 13.07
N VAL A 167 -14.77 16.36 13.38
CA VAL A 167 -13.76 15.47 13.95
C VAL A 167 -13.15 14.47 12.96
N ASP A 168 -13.61 14.42 11.71
CA ASP A 168 -13.10 13.45 10.71
C ASP A 168 -12.31 14.07 9.55
N LEU A 169 -11.84 15.31 9.71
CA LEU A 169 -10.96 15.99 8.73
C LEU A 169 -9.47 15.63 8.89
N ASN A 170 -9.09 15.04 10.03
CA ASN A 170 -7.68 14.95 10.45
C ASN A 170 -7.01 13.58 10.17
N ALA A 171 -7.72 12.60 9.59
CA ALA A 171 -7.19 11.24 9.43
C ALA A 171 -6.68 10.90 8.02
N ASN A 172 -6.96 11.73 7.01
CA ASN A 172 -6.52 11.41 5.65
C ASN A 172 -5.01 11.66 5.46
N PRO A 173 -4.24 10.67 4.95
CA PRO A 173 -2.84 10.87 4.58
C PRO A 173 -2.70 12.00 3.55
N TRP A 174 -1.70 12.89 3.73
CA TRP A 174 -1.40 13.95 2.77
C TRP A 174 -1.05 13.34 1.41
N ASN A 175 -1.83 13.67 0.38
CA ASN A 175 -1.55 13.24 -0.98
C ASN A 175 -0.57 14.23 -1.67
N ASN A 176 -0.08 13.87 -2.87
CA ASN A 176 0.92 14.68 -3.57
C ASN A 176 0.38 16.06 -3.98
N GLU A 177 -0.90 16.15 -4.36
CA GLU A 177 -1.52 17.40 -4.79
C GLU A 177 -1.70 18.36 -3.61
N GLU A 178 -2.23 17.89 -2.49
CA GLU A 178 -2.33 18.66 -1.24
C GLU A 178 -0.97 19.16 -0.77
N GLN A 179 0.06 18.31 -0.85
CA GLN A 179 1.43 18.67 -0.48
C GLN A 179 1.99 19.76 -1.41
N GLN A 180 1.75 19.68 -2.72
CA GLN A 180 2.15 20.71 -3.67
C GLN A 180 1.42 22.03 -3.42
N LEU A 181 0.12 21.98 -3.13
CA LEU A 181 -0.68 23.16 -2.78
C LEU A 181 -0.17 23.81 -1.49
N LEU A 182 0.19 23.04 -0.47
CA LEU A 182 0.80 23.56 0.76
C LEU A 182 2.14 24.25 0.48
N GLU A 183 3.01 23.63 -0.32
CA GLU A 183 4.31 24.21 -0.67
C GLU A 183 4.15 25.49 -1.50
N GLN A 184 3.21 25.52 -2.44
CA GLN A 184 2.89 26.70 -3.24
C GLN A 184 2.29 27.82 -2.38
N ALA A 185 1.33 27.50 -1.53
CA ALA A 185 0.70 28.45 -0.61
C ALA A 185 1.73 29.03 0.37
N MET A 186 2.67 28.22 0.88
CA MET A 186 3.75 28.70 1.73
C MET A 186 4.74 29.65 1.03
N LYS A 187 4.98 29.47 -0.28
CA LYS A 187 5.77 30.42 -1.08
C LYS A 187 5.01 31.72 -1.30
N THR A 188 3.70 31.62 -1.50
CA THR A 188 2.79 32.75 -1.75
C THR A 188 2.56 33.59 -0.50
N TYR A 189 2.47 32.94 0.68
CA TYR A 189 2.24 33.55 1.97
C TYR A 189 3.46 33.35 2.89
N PRO A 190 4.51 34.18 2.73
CA PRO A 190 5.77 34.04 3.46
C PRO A 190 5.61 34.30 4.97
N SER A 191 6.64 33.97 5.75
CA SER A 191 6.67 34.16 7.20
C SER A 191 6.56 35.61 7.67
N SER A 192 6.80 36.59 6.79
CA SER A 192 6.61 38.01 7.10
C SER A 192 5.15 38.38 7.39
N LEU A 193 4.18 37.58 6.90
CA LEU A 193 2.75 37.79 7.13
C LEU A 193 2.27 37.29 8.51
N GLY A 194 3.18 36.79 9.35
CA GLY A 194 2.87 36.39 10.72
C GLY A 194 1.89 35.21 10.81
N THR A 195 0.95 35.31 11.75
CA THR A 195 0.01 34.23 12.10
C THR A 195 -1.14 34.10 11.10
N GLU A 196 -1.55 35.21 10.46
CA GLU A 196 -2.64 35.28 9.48
C GLU A 196 -2.38 34.43 8.22
N ARG A 197 -1.12 34.15 7.90
CA ARG A 197 -0.76 33.32 6.74
C ARG A 197 -1.41 31.95 6.77
N TRP A 198 -1.62 31.37 7.96
CA TRP A 198 -2.16 30.01 8.08
C TRP A 198 -3.63 29.93 7.69
N ASP A 199 -4.37 31.02 7.90
CA ASP A 199 -5.77 31.15 7.49
C ASP A 199 -5.93 31.35 5.99
N LEU A 200 -4.91 31.93 5.33
CA LEU A 200 -4.84 32.02 3.88
C LEU A 200 -4.38 30.70 3.24
N ILE A 201 -3.40 30.02 3.86
CA ILE A 201 -2.88 28.74 3.40
C ILE A 201 -3.97 27.66 3.44
N SER A 202 -4.78 27.60 4.51
CA SER A 202 -5.86 26.60 4.62
C SER A 202 -6.94 26.79 3.55
N LYS A 203 -7.23 28.03 3.13
CA LYS A 203 -8.16 28.32 2.03
C LYS A 203 -7.67 27.82 0.67
N CYS A 204 -6.37 27.62 0.50
CA CYS A 204 -5.79 27.09 -0.73
C CYS A 204 -5.81 25.56 -0.81
N ILE A 205 -6.16 24.85 0.27
CA ILE A 205 -6.12 23.39 0.33
C ILE A 205 -7.50 22.86 0.73
N PRO A 206 -8.30 22.35 -0.22
CA PRO A 206 -9.62 21.83 0.10
C PRO A 206 -9.50 20.65 1.09
N ASN A 207 -10.46 20.56 2.01
CA ASN A 207 -10.53 19.52 3.04
C ASN A 207 -9.38 19.51 4.08
N ARG A 208 -8.53 20.55 4.13
CA ARG A 208 -7.51 20.71 5.18
C ARG A 208 -7.73 21.97 5.99
N SER A 209 -7.65 21.83 7.31
CA SER A 209 -7.80 22.94 8.23
C SER A 209 -6.49 23.70 8.41
N ARG A 210 -6.61 24.90 8.99
CA ARG A 210 -5.46 25.70 9.46
C ARG A 210 -4.51 24.88 10.34
N THR A 211 -5.08 24.10 11.25
CA THR A 211 -4.33 23.25 12.18
C THR A 211 -3.54 22.17 11.43
N ASP A 212 -4.15 21.52 10.44
CA ASP A 212 -3.48 20.49 9.63
C ASP A 212 -2.28 21.05 8.87
N CYS A 213 -2.43 22.24 8.29
CA CYS A 213 -1.37 22.92 7.56
C CYS A 213 -0.18 23.25 8.48
N ILE A 214 -0.46 23.71 9.71
CA ILE A 214 0.57 24.01 10.72
C ILE A 214 1.27 22.73 11.18
N GLU A 215 0.53 21.67 11.48
CA GLU A 215 1.10 20.39 11.92
C GLU A 215 1.98 19.77 10.84
N ARG A 216 1.49 19.76 9.59
CA ARG A 216 2.26 19.28 8.44
C ARG A 216 3.54 20.09 8.26
N TYR A 217 3.47 21.41 8.38
CA TYR A 217 4.66 22.27 8.33
C TYR A 217 5.67 21.93 9.44
N LYS A 218 5.21 21.79 10.70
CA LYS A 218 6.08 21.41 11.82
C LYS A 218 6.76 20.06 11.59
N TYR A 219 6.04 19.10 11.02
CA TYR A 219 6.60 17.81 10.63
C TYR A 219 7.70 17.95 9.57
N LEU A 220 7.46 18.74 8.52
CA LEU A 220 8.46 19.00 7.46
C LEU A 220 9.71 19.69 8.01
N VAL A 221 9.56 20.67 8.90
CA VAL A 221 10.69 21.34 9.57
C VAL A 221 11.53 20.35 10.38
N LYS A 222 10.89 19.44 11.14
CA LYS A 222 11.60 18.39 11.88
C LYS A 222 12.39 17.49 10.92
N LEU A 223 11.79 17.04 9.81
CA LEU A 223 12.47 16.22 8.80
C LEU A 223 13.69 16.93 8.20
N VAL A 224 13.57 18.21 7.86
CA VAL A 224 14.68 19.01 7.31
C VAL A 224 15.79 19.17 8.35
N LYS A 225 15.45 19.46 9.60
CA LYS A 225 16.41 19.59 10.70
C LYS A 225 17.19 18.29 10.90
N SER A 226 16.49 17.16 11.04
CA SER A 226 17.15 15.84 11.18
C SER A 226 18.00 15.47 9.97
N LYS A 227 17.57 15.81 8.75
CA LYS A 227 18.35 15.61 7.52
C LYS A 227 19.62 16.47 7.49
N ASN A 228 19.56 17.70 7.99
CA ASN A 228 20.70 18.60 8.06
C ASN A 228 21.69 18.17 9.15
N GLU A 229 21.21 17.78 10.33
CA GLU A 229 22.05 17.23 11.40
C GLU A 229 22.81 15.99 10.94
N ALA A 230 22.13 15.03 10.30
CA ALA A 230 22.76 13.85 9.71
C ALA A 230 23.85 14.21 8.67
N LYS A 231 23.62 15.24 7.83
CA LYS A 231 24.62 15.73 6.87
C LYS A 231 25.84 16.34 7.55
N THR A 232 25.64 17.10 8.64
CA THR A 232 26.75 17.74 9.38
C THR A 232 27.64 16.73 10.11
N VAL A 233 27.06 15.64 10.63
CA VAL A 233 27.84 14.56 11.28
C VAL A 233 28.70 13.82 10.26
N VAL A 234 28.15 13.52 9.07
CA VAL A 234 28.90 12.87 7.98
C VAL A 234 30.05 13.75 7.46
N HIS A 235 29.89 15.08 7.46
CA HIS A 235 30.95 16.00 7.03
C HIS A 235 32.06 16.17 8.07
N LYS A 236 31.77 15.99 9.37
CA LYS A 236 32.78 16.02 10.44
C LYS A 236 33.62 14.73 10.52
N ASN A 237 33.05 13.58 10.17
CA ASN A 237 33.77 12.30 10.16
C ASN A 237 34.66 12.08 8.92
N LYS A 238 34.78 13.08 8.04
CA LYS A 238 35.59 13.05 6.81
C LYS A 238 36.77 14.03 6.83
N LYS A 239 37.03 14.69 7.95
CA LYS A 239 38.21 15.53 8.18
C LYS A 239 39.14 14.89 9.18
#